data_AF-A0A6A5SJX2-F1
#
_entry.id   AF-A0A6A5SJX2-F1
#
_cell.length_a   1.000
_cell.length_b   1.000
_cell.length_c   1.000
_cell.angle_alpha   90.00
_cell.angle_beta   90.00
_cell.angle_gamma   90.00
#
_symmetry.space_group_name_H-M   'P 1'
#
loop_
_entity.id
_entity.type
_entity.pdbx_description
1 polymer ?
#
loop_
_entity_poly.entity_id
_entity_poly.type
_entity_poly.pdbx_seq_one_letter_code
_entity_poly.pdbx_strand_id
1 'polypeptide(L)'
;GSRHDNAKEALWDSILKFTYENIDHIIHTLQRSFNDNEDVFADFIAIMFGINDLEKEGANLDRELGDRVISLHQTVKYYDGSMRELNLIIQSASEMTRVLLHLQTRFRYLFVKARFSDELYKLICTLGFPERVYSTLVRAARTSRTFEHVTFHLRPMSPPKRVSFATPATNARPAAQKAAVDPQPQPQPQPAAIGLGALLDTAQPYLAQEDRGIGLIRLSPASKQDASQLVGTVLRGQMLPVQTNAWYAFGFVTAKYDAEEQHLAGFYAVLLKEAQNPEAIFRELLCALETNTLVSLFDIKQYNHFRKLFPRLEKFLKTPHEERSTVWRLQQFIKDVYNTEPPACLQRDYGFKYCKQREEVMLLKDIYSRMLKKLGPDNLHHACVRGELFKTAIQEGIAIEPKYYRLTKNDYTSPFIGYDNNKGLDAYRGTLFKGSLKL
;
A
#
# COMPACT_ATOMS: atom_id res chain seq x y z
N GLY A 1 24.80 19.33 -1.24
CA GLY A 1 25.59 20.43 -1.82
C GLY A 1 24.78 21.68 -1.61
N SER A 2 25.36 22.69 -0.95
CA SER A 2 24.65 23.76 -0.21
C SER A 2 23.34 24.29 -0.83
N ARG A 3 23.24 24.42 -2.17
CA ARG A 3 22.02 24.87 -2.85
C ARG A 3 20.86 23.86 -2.84
N HIS A 4 21.14 22.56 -2.95
CA HIS A 4 20.10 21.51 -2.88
C HIS A 4 19.56 21.32 -1.47
N ASP A 5 20.38 21.63 -0.47
CA ASP A 5 19.98 21.55 0.93
C ASP A 5 19.07 22.76 1.24
N ASN A 6 19.41 23.96 0.77
CA ASN A 6 18.54 25.14 0.88
C ASN A 6 17.16 24.98 0.22
N ALA A 7 17.08 24.32 -0.94
CA ALA A 7 15.81 24.10 -1.63
C ALA A 7 14.90 23.10 -0.91
N LYS A 8 15.49 22.11 -0.23
CA LYS A 8 14.75 21.16 0.61
C LYS A 8 14.21 21.83 1.87
N GLU A 9 15.03 22.63 2.53
CA GLU A 9 14.59 23.43 3.69
C GLU A 9 13.45 24.38 3.30
N ALA A 10 13.58 25.10 2.18
CA ALA A 10 12.53 26.00 1.70
C ALA A 10 11.21 25.27 1.34
N LEU A 11 11.30 24.05 0.81
CA LEU A 11 10.12 23.22 0.55
C LEU A 11 9.47 22.77 1.86
N TRP A 12 10.28 22.34 2.83
CA TRP A 12 9.80 21.96 4.16
C TRP A 12 9.11 23.12 4.87
N ASP A 13 9.74 24.29 4.89
CA ASP A 13 9.17 25.53 5.45
C ASP A 13 7.85 25.89 4.76
N SER A 14 7.76 25.74 3.44
CA SER A 14 6.53 25.99 2.70
C SER A 14 5.42 25.03 3.12
N ILE A 15 5.71 23.74 3.23
CA ILE A 15 4.73 22.73 3.67
C ILE A 15 4.25 23.01 5.08
N LEU A 16 5.18 23.32 6.00
CA LEU A 16 4.83 23.67 7.37
C LEU A 16 4.00 24.94 7.40
N LYS A 17 4.31 25.98 6.63
CA LYS A 17 3.51 27.21 6.58
C LYS A 17 2.03 26.95 6.20
N PHE A 18 1.76 26.02 5.28
CA PHE A 18 0.40 25.67 4.89
C PHE A 18 -0.30 24.71 5.86
N THR A 19 0.45 24.01 6.71
CA THR A 19 -0.10 22.98 7.60
C THR A 19 -0.03 23.37 9.08
N TYR A 20 0.69 24.42 9.44
CA TYR A 20 1.00 24.80 10.82
C TYR A 20 -0.24 24.98 11.69
N GLU A 21 -1.20 25.82 11.27
CA GLU A 21 -2.42 26.08 12.05
C GLU A 21 -3.24 24.80 12.30
N ASN A 22 -3.25 23.89 11.31
CA ASN A 22 -3.90 22.60 11.45
C ASN A 22 -3.11 21.67 12.38
N ILE A 23 -1.78 21.60 12.25
CA ILE A 23 -0.95 20.72 13.07
C ILE A 23 -0.96 21.15 14.53
N ASP A 24 -0.86 22.45 14.80
CA ASP A 24 -0.90 23.00 16.14
C ASP A 24 -2.24 22.65 16.82
N HIS A 25 -3.36 22.81 16.10
CA HIS A 25 -4.67 22.36 16.57
C HIS A 25 -4.74 20.85 16.83
N ILE A 26 -4.12 20.04 15.96
CA ILE A 26 -4.05 18.58 16.12
C ILE A 26 -3.22 18.18 17.34
N ILE A 27 -2.11 18.87 17.64
CA ILE A 27 -1.29 18.63 18.84
C ILE A 27 -2.09 18.95 20.10
N HIS A 28 -2.80 20.08 20.14
CA HIS A 28 -3.66 20.43 21.26
C HIS A 28 -4.83 19.43 21.43
N THR A 29 -5.38 18.93 20.32
CA THR A 29 -6.41 17.89 20.34
C THR A 29 -5.84 16.57 20.85
N LEU A 30 -4.60 16.25 20.51
CA LEU A 30 -3.89 15.07 21.00
C LEU A 30 -3.57 15.16 22.49
N GLN A 31 -3.12 16.33 22.98
CA GLN A 31 -2.98 16.61 24.42
C GLN A 31 -4.31 16.40 25.16
N ARG A 32 -5.40 16.97 24.63
CA ARG A 32 -6.74 16.80 25.20
C ARG A 32 -7.16 15.34 25.21
N SER A 33 -6.97 14.61 24.12
CA SER A 33 -7.32 13.19 24.03
C SER A 33 -6.56 12.34 25.06
N PHE A 34 -5.27 12.63 25.30
CA PHE A 34 -4.52 11.97 26.37
C PHE A 34 -5.04 12.34 27.77
N ASN A 35 -5.37 13.60 28.02
CA ASN A 35 -5.87 14.05 29.33
C ASN A 35 -7.29 13.50 29.61
N ASP A 36 -8.18 13.50 28.62
CA ASP A 36 -9.55 12.98 28.72
C ASP A 36 -9.59 11.45 28.93
N ASN A 37 -8.47 10.77 28.69
CA ASN A 37 -8.29 9.33 28.87
C ASN A 37 -7.07 9.02 29.76
N GLU A 38 -6.74 9.90 30.71
CA GLU A 38 -5.57 9.76 31.59
C GLU A 38 -5.60 8.45 32.39
N ASP A 39 -6.79 8.03 32.83
CA ASP A 39 -7.02 6.76 33.52
C ASP A 39 -6.62 5.55 32.66
N VAL A 40 -7.14 5.49 31.43
CA VAL A 40 -6.84 4.42 30.46
C VAL A 40 -5.36 4.43 30.08
N PHE A 41 -4.77 5.62 29.96
CA PHE A 41 -3.37 5.78 29.62
C PHE A 41 -2.44 5.41 30.77
N ALA A 42 -2.81 5.71 32.01
CA ALA A 42 -2.07 5.31 33.21
C ALA A 42 -2.08 3.79 33.40
N ASP A 43 -3.24 3.15 33.19
CA ASP A 43 -3.36 1.69 33.19
C ASP A 43 -2.48 1.05 32.10
N PHE A 44 -2.50 1.64 30.90
CA PHE A 44 -1.60 1.24 29.82
C PHE A 44 -0.13 1.35 30.21
N ILE A 45 0.30 2.46 30.81
CA ILE A 45 1.68 2.64 31.29
C ILE A 45 2.02 1.57 32.34
N ALA A 46 1.15 1.35 33.33
CA ALA A 46 1.38 0.35 34.37
C ALA A 46 1.53 -1.06 33.77
N ILE A 47 0.76 -1.40 32.73
CA ILE A 47 0.91 -2.64 31.95
C ILE A 47 2.27 -2.68 31.22
N MET A 48 2.67 -1.59 30.57
CA MET A 48 3.94 -1.52 29.83
C MET A 48 5.17 -1.69 30.72
N PHE A 49 5.11 -1.21 31.96
CA PHE A 49 6.17 -1.34 32.95
C PHE A 49 6.06 -2.61 33.82
N GLY A 50 5.05 -3.46 33.58
CA GLY A 50 4.86 -4.71 34.33
C GLY A 50 4.48 -4.50 35.80
N ILE A 51 3.85 -3.37 36.12
CA ILE A 51 3.42 -3.02 37.49
C ILE A 51 2.08 -3.69 37.83
N ASN A 52 1.24 -3.93 36.82
CA ASN A 52 0.00 -4.69 36.97
C ASN A 52 0.25 -6.16 36.58
N ASP A 53 0.36 -7.03 37.59
CA ASP A 53 0.38 -8.52 37.47
C ASP A 53 -0.97 -9.06 36.99
N LEU A 54 -1.47 -8.57 35.86
CA LEU A 54 -2.44 -9.36 35.09
C LEU A 54 -1.65 -10.40 34.33
N GLU A 55 -1.38 -11.52 35.02
CA GLU A 55 -0.99 -12.82 34.47
C GLU A 55 -2.01 -13.28 33.41
N LYS A 56 -2.09 -12.60 32.27
CA LYS A 56 -2.59 -13.19 31.05
C LYS A 56 -1.41 -13.91 30.42
N GLU A 57 -1.18 -15.13 30.89
CA GLU A 57 -0.35 -16.13 30.22
C GLU A 57 -0.59 -16.05 28.71
N GLY A 58 0.42 -15.58 27.96
CA GLY A 58 0.39 -15.54 26.49
C GLY A 58 0.03 -14.21 25.81
N ALA A 59 -0.25 -13.12 26.53
CA ALA A 59 -0.42 -11.81 25.90
C ALA A 59 0.96 -11.23 25.50
N ASN A 60 1.32 -11.37 24.23
CA ASN A 60 2.53 -10.75 23.66
C ASN A 60 2.37 -9.22 23.68
N LEU A 61 2.79 -8.58 24.77
CA LEU A 61 2.69 -7.12 24.94
C LEU A 61 3.46 -6.43 23.83
N ASP A 62 2.78 -5.49 23.18
CA ASP A 62 3.31 -4.76 22.05
C ASP A 62 4.27 -3.65 22.51
N ARG A 63 5.46 -4.05 22.95
CA ARG A 63 6.48 -3.14 23.53
C ARG A 63 6.94 -2.08 22.56
N GLU A 64 7.11 -2.44 21.29
CA GLU A 64 7.51 -1.51 20.24
C GLU A 64 6.48 -0.38 20.07
N LEU A 65 5.18 -0.72 19.98
CA LEU A 65 4.15 0.32 19.91
C LEU A 65 4.07 1.09 21.22
N GLY A 66 4.14 0.40 22.36
CA GLY A 66 4.03 1.02 23.67
C GLY A 66 5.08 2.10 23.91
N ASP A 67 6.36 1.79 23.65
CA ASP A 67 7.47 2.74 23.81
C ASP A 67 7.30 3.99 22.94
N ARG A 68 6.85 3.79 21.69
CA ARG A 68 6.62 4.90 20.74
C ARG A 68 5.46 5.78 21.16
N VAL A 69 4.40 5.21 21.73
CA VAL A 69 3.24 5.96 22.20
C VAL A 69 3.56 6.73 23.48
N ILE A 70 4.34 6.14 24.39
CA ILE A 70 4.83 6.83 25.60
C ILE A 70 5.73 8.00 25.20
N SER A 71 6.67 7.78 24.28
CA SER A 71 7.55 8.85 23.77
C SER A 71 6.76 9.96 23.07
N LEU A 72 5.77 9.60 22.25
CA LEU A 72 4.89 10.59 21.61
C LEU A 72 4.10 11.38 22.65
N HIS A 73 3.51 10.72 23.65
CA HIS A 73 2.77 11.38 24.71
C HIS A 73 3.65 12.37 25.48
N GLN A 74 4.87 11.98 25.86
CA GLN A 74 5.82 12.88 26.54
C GLN A 74 6.13 14.11 25.69
N THR A 75 6.44 13.89 24.40
CA THR A 75 6.80 14.99 23.49
C THR A 75 5.61 15.94 23.28
N VAL A 76 4.40 15.40 23.17
CA VAL A 76 3.17 16.18 23.02
C VAL A 76 2.79 16.91 24.31
N LYS A 77 2.99 16.30 25.49
CA LYS A 77 2.68 16.88 26.80
C LYS A 77 3.53 18.12 27.09
N TYR A 78 4.79 18.11 26.68
CA TYR A 78 5.73 19.22 26.92
C TYR A 78 5.86 20.17 25.73
N TYR A 79 5.02 20.01 24.70
CA TYR A 79 5.04 20.87 23.52
C TYR A 79 4.84 22.35 23.90
N ASP A 80 5.85 23.17 23.61
CA ASP A 80 5.93 24.60 23.98
C ASP A 80 5.55 25.56 22.83
N GLY A 81 5.13 25.03 21.68
CA GLY A 81 4.86 25.82 20.48
C GLY A 81 6.11 26.08 19.62
N SER A 82 7.28 25.59 20.00
CA SER A 82 8.50 25.77 19.22
C SER A 82 8.49 24.91 17.96
N MET A 83 9.03 25.47 16.87
CA MET A 83 9.19 24.76 15.60
C MET A 83 10.07 23.52 15.72
N ARG A 84 11.01 23.50 16.69
CA ARG A 84 11.87 22.34 16.91
C ARG A 84 11.07 21.16 17.44
N GLU A 85 10.23 21.37 18.45
CA GLU A 85 9.40 20.32 19.01
C GLU A 85 8.30 19.88 18.05
N LEU A 86 7.69 20.82 17.34
CA LEU A 86 6.74 20.54 16.26
C LEU A 86 7.34 19.55 15.24
N ASN A 87 8.57 19.79 14.79
CA ASN A 87 9.26 18.91 13.85
C ASN A 87 9.50 17.51 14.43
N LEU A 88 9.91 17.41 15.69
CA LEU A 88 10.11 16.11 16.36
C LEU A 88 8.81 15.32 16.47
N ILE A 89 7.71 15.99 16.80
CA ILE A 89 6.38 15.38 16.92
C ILE A 89 5.90 14.88 15.56
N ILE A 90 6.03 15.68 14.50
CA ILE A 90 5.69 15.29 13.11
C ILE A 90 6.51 14.07 12.68
N GLN A 91 7.82 14.09 12.94
CA GLN A 91 8.72 12.99 12.59
C GLN A 91 8.38 11.70 13.33
N SER A 92 8.12 11.78 14.63
CA SER A 92 7.72 10.63 15.44
C SER A 92 6.40 10.05 14.93
N ALA A 93 5.40 10.88 14.65
CA ALA A 93 4.11 10.42 14.14
C ALA A 93 4.22 9.79 12.74
N SER A 94 4.99 10.39 11.85
CA SER A 94 5.28 9.84 10.53
C SER A 94 6.00 8.50 10.61
N GLU A 95 7.04 8.40 11.45
CA GLU A 95 7.79 7.17 11.67
C GLU A 95 6.87 6.06 12.18
N MET A 96 6.03 6.34 13.18
CA MET A 96 5.02 5.39 13.68
C MET A 96 4.13 4.88 12.55
N THR A 97 3.64 5.75 11.66
CA THR A 97 2.78 5.32 10.55
C THR A 97 3.50 4.52 9.46
N ARG A 98 4.82 4.64 9.36
CA ARG A 98 5.62 3.97 8.33
C ARG A 98 6.22 2.64 8.81
N VAL A 99 6.65 2.60 10.07
CA VAL A 99 7.38 1.46 10.64
C VAL A 99 6.40 0.46 11.26
N LEU A 100 5.35 0.94 11.92
CA LEU A 100 4.43 0.07 12.66
C LEU A 100 3.30 -0.42 11.75
N LEU A 101 3.39 -1.68 11.32
CA LEU A 101 2.35 -2.34 10.55
C LEU A 101 1.07 -2.52 11.38
N HIS A 102 -0.10 -2.40 10.74
CA HIS A 102 -1.41 -2.57 11.38
C HIS A 102 -1.65 -1.70 12.62
N LEU A 103 -1.08 -0.48 12.62
CA LEU A 103 -1.07 0.45 13.75
C LEU A 103 -2.46 0.64 14.41
N GLN A 104 -3.53 0.79 13.63
CA GLN A 104 -4.89 0.95 14.16
C GLN A 104 -5.37 -0.29 14.95
N THR A 105 -5.13 -1.49 14.41
CA THR A 105 -5.52 -2.74 15.08
C THR A 105 -4.70 -2.94 16.35
N ARG A 106 -3.41 -2.63 16.31
CA ARG A 106 -2.51 -2.70 17.47
C ARG A 106 -2.95 -1.72 18.56
N PHE A 107 -3.36 -0.50 18.21
CA PHE A 107 -3.92 0.46 19.16
C PHE A 107 -5.20 -0.02 19.86
N ARG A 108 -6.10 -0.67 19.12
CA ARG A 108 -7.35 -1.21 19.69
C ARG A 108 -7.08 -2.36 20.66
N TYR A 109 -6.09 -3.19 20.34
CA TYR A 109 -5.65 -4.25 21.25
C TYR A 109 -5.01 -3.67 22.52
N LEU A 110 -4.21 -2.61 22.38
CA LEU A 110 -3.42 -2.04 23.47
C LEU A 110 -4.24 -1.22 24.48
N PHE A 111 -5.18 -0.40 24.01
CA PHE A 111 -5.87 0.58 24.88
C PHE A 111 -7.25 0.14 25.37
N VAL A 112 -7.77 -1.02 24.95
CA VAL A 112 -9.10 -1.60 25.29
C VAL A 112 -10.30 -0.73 24.88
N LYS A 113 -10.23 0.59 25.01
CA LYS A 113 -11.22 1.61 24.65
C LYS A 113 -11.10 1.98 23.18
N ALA A 114 -11.88 1.29 22.34
CA ALA A 114 -11.85 1.46 20.88
C ALA A 114 -11.98 2.92 20.39
N ARG A 115 -12.75 3.77 21.09
CA ARG A 115 -12.90 5.19 20.72
C ARG A 115 -11.59 5.96 20.86
N PHE A 116 -10.89 5.80 21.98
CA PHE A 116 -9.60 6.44 22.22
C PHE A 116 -8.55 5.93 21.22
N SER A 117 -8.50 4.62 20.99
CA SER A 117 -7.61 4.01 20.00
C SER A 117 -7.81 4.57 18.58
N ASP A 118 -9.07 4.70 18.14
CA ASP A 118 -9.39 5.19 16.80
C ASP A 118 -9.12 6.69 16.64
N GLU A 119 -9.37 7.48 17.68
CA GLU A 119 -9.05 8.90 17.71
C GLU A 119 -7.53 9.13 17.67
N LEU A 120 -6.79 8.43 18.54
CA LEU A 120 -5.34 8.50 18.61
C LEU A 120 -4.69 8.13 17.26
N TYR A 121 -5.17 7.06 16.62
CA TYR A 121 -4.71 6.67 15.29
C TYR A 121 -4.92 7.79 14.24
N LYS A 122 -6.11 8.39 14.20
CA LYS A 122 -6.41 9.47 13.24
C LYS A 122 -5.54 10.71 13.47
N LEU A 123 -5.34 11.09 14.73
CA LEU A 123 -4.50 12.24 15.09
C LEU A 123 -3.04 11.98 14.69
N ILE A 124 -2.50 10.80 14.98
CA ILE A 124 -1.14 10.41 14.56
C ILE A 124 -1.00 10.40 13.03
N CYS A 125 -1.97 9.85 12.31
CA CYS A 125 -1.95 9.87 10.85
C CYS A 125 -1.97 11.30 10.29
N THR A 126 -2.75 12.20 10.88
CA THR A 126 -2.84 13.60 10.46
C THR A 126 -1.53 14.34 10.76
N LEU A 127 -0.96 14.09 11.95
CA LEU A 127 0.28 14.69 12.40
C LEU A 127 1.50 14.27 11.56
N GLY A 128 1.56 13.02 11.11
CA GLY A 128 2.61 12.54 10.21
C GLY A 128 2.44 12.90 8.73
N PHE A 129 1.31 13.52 8.35
CA PHE A 129 1.01 13.85 6.94
C PHE A 129 2.02 14.82 6.28
N PRO A 130 2.48 15.90 6.94
CA PRO A 130 3.41 16.86 6.33
C PRO A 130 4.71 16.22 5.85
N GLU A 131 5.29 15.31 6.63
CA GLU A 131 6.50 14.58 6.25
C GLU A 131 6.25 13.65 5.04
N ARG A 132 5.07 13.03 4.97
CA ARG A 132 4.68 12.21 3.80
C ARG A 132 4.53 13.06 2.54
N VAL A 133 3.94 14.26 2.66
CA VAL A 133 3.85 15.23 1.55
C VAL A 133 5.24 15.66 1.11
N TYR A 134 6.09 16.06 2.05
CA TYR A 134 7.48 16.44 1.77
C TYR A 134 8.25 15.33 1.06
N SER A 135 8.23 14.12 1.62
CA SER A 135 8.88 12.94 1.04
C SER A 135 8.34 12.64 -0.37
N THR A 136 7.04 12.80 -0.58
CA THR A 136 6.40 12.59 -1.89
C THR A 136 6.83 13.65 -2.90
N LEU A 137 6.86 14.93 -2.53
CA LEU A 137 7.26 16.03 -3.40
C LEU A 137 8.75 15.94 -3.76
N VAL A 138 9.62 15.68 -2.78
CA VAL A 138 11.05 15.45 -3.00
C VAL A 138 11.25 14.25 -3.93
N ARG A 139 10.50 13.16 -3.72
CA ARG A 139 10.55 11.98 -4.60
C ARG A 139 10.10 12.31 -6.01
N ALA A 140 8.94 12.97 -6.17
CA ALA A 140 8.39 13.34 -7.47
C ALA A 140 9.34 14.25 -8.25
N ALA A 141 9.94 15.24 -7.58
CA ALA A 141 10.95 16.13 -8.16
C ALA A 141 12.20 15.37 -8.61
N ARG A 142 12.67 14.38 -7.83
CA ARG A 142 13.83 13.55 -8.18
C ARG A 142 13.58 12.59 -9.35
N THR A 143 12.36 12.08 -9.48
CA THR A 143 12.02 11.08 -10.50
C THR A 143 11.55 11.69 -11.83
N SER A 144 11.21 12.97 -11.85
CA SER A 144 10.68 13.62 -13.05
C SER A 144 11.80 14.20 -13.91
N ARG A 145 11.89 13.69 -15.15
CA ARG A 145 12.79 14.20 -16.20
C ARG A 145 12.55 15.68 -16.52
N THR A 146 11.35 16.18 -16.26
CA THR A 146 11.02 17.61 -16.42
C THR A 146 11.88 18.49 -15.51
N PHE A 147 12.35 17.98 -14.36
CA PHE A 147 13.26 18.69 -13.45
C PHE A 147 14.75 18.44 -13.74
N GLU A 148 15.09 17.55 -14.67
CA GLU A 148 16.48 17.22 -15.05
C GLU A 148 17.18 18.38 -15.76
N HIS A 149 16.41 19.28 -16.39
CA HIS A 149 16.92 20.41 -17.17
C HIS A 149 16.31 21.76 -16.77
N VAL A 150 15.72 21.89 -15.57
CA VAL A 150 15.14 23.18 -15.14
C VAL A 150 16.24 24.20 -14.94
N THR A 151 16.33 25.13 -15.88
CA THR A 151 17.16 26.32 -15.77
C THR A 151 16.36 27.37 -15.02
N PHE A 152 16.68 27.58 -13.75
CA PHE A 152 16.10 28.68 -12.99
C PHE A 152 16.67 29.99 -13.50
N HIS A 153 15.90 30.72 -14.30
CA HIS A 153 16.16 32.14 -14.54
C HIS A 153 15.77 32.91 -13.27
N LEU A 154 16.69 32.90 -12.29
CA LEU A 154 16.63 33.84 -11.18
C LEU A 154 16.85 35.23 -11.79
N ARG A 155 15.74 35.91 -12.07
CA ARG A 155 15.76 37.33 -12.38
C ARG A 155 16.49 38.00 -11.21
N PRO A 156 17.60 38.73 -11.42
CA PRO A 156 18.21 39.50 -10.35
C PRO A 156 17.11 40.38 -9.76
N MET A 157 16.89 40.28 -8.45
CA MET A 157 15.98 41.19 -7.76
C MET A 157 16.44 42.60 -8.09
N SER A 158 15.63 43.32 -8.86
CA SER A 158 15.84 44.73 -9.08
C SER A 158 15.78 45.42 -7.71
N PRO A 159 16.65 46.41 -7.44
CA PRO A 159 16.70 47.07 -6.15
C PRO A 159 15.33 47.69 -5.81
N PRO A 160 15.00 47.83 -4.51
CA PRO A 160 13.68 48.21 -4.07
C PRO A 160 13.34 49.59 -4.64
N LYS A 161 12.34 49.65 -5.52
CA LYS A 161 11.72 50.92 -5.89
C LYS A 161 11.09 51.51 -4.63
N ARG A 162 11.63 52.63 -4.17
CA ARG A 162 10.99 53.53 -3.20
C ARG A 162 9.55 53.77 -3.65
N VAL A 163 8.60 53.30 -2.86
CA VAL A 163 7.20 53.69 -2.97
C VAL A 163 7.12 55.16 -2.58
N SER A 164 6.85 56.02 -3.56
CA SER A 164 6.50 57.42 -3.32
C SER A 164 4.98 57.49 -3.26
N PHE A 165 4.46 57.91 -2.12
CA PHE A 165 3.04 58.20 -1.95
C PHE A 165 2.71 59.51 -2.68
N ALA A 166 1.76 59.45 -3.60
CA ALA A 166 0.99 60.61 -4.03
C ALA A 166 -0.48 60.20 -4.17
N THR A 167 -1.32 60.88 -3.40
CA THR A 167 -2.78 60.78 -3.31
C THR A 167 -3.47 61.43 -4.54
N PRO A 168 -4.80 61.23 -4.72
CA PRO A 168 -5.43 61.08 -6.02
C PRO A 168 -6.02 62.38 -6.58
N ALA A 169 -6.15 62.46 -7.91
CA ALA A 169 -7.07 63.37 -8.56
C ALA A 169 -7.53 62.83 -9.93
N THR A 170 -8.81 62.43 -9.95
CA THR A 170 -9.84 62.73 -10.96
C THR A 170 -9.66 62.39 -12.44
N ASN A 171 -10.66 61.62 -12.92
CA ASN A 171 -11.32 61.65 -14.22
C ASN A 171 -10.52 61.30 -15.48
N ALA A 172 -10.82 60.11 -16.05
CA ALA A 172 -11.65 60.00 -17.26
C ALA A 172 -11.65 58.56 -17.79
N ARG A 173 -12.84 58.00 -18.01
CA ARG A 173 -13.11 56.89 -18.94
C ARG A 173 -12.96 57.42 -20.38
N PRO A 174 -12.56 56.60 -21.38
CA PRO A 174 -13.59 55.77 -22.02
C PRO A 174 -13.16 54.42 -22.64
N ALA A 175 -14.21 53.64 -22.89
CA ALA A 175 -14.43 52.75 -24.03
C ALA A 175 -13.61 51.46 -24.20
N ALA A 176 -14.30 50.38 -23.83
CA ALA A 176 -14.38 49.07 -24.47
C ALA A 176 -13.65 48.88 -25.83
N GLN A 177 -12.76 47.88 -25.85
CA GLN A 177 -12.54 47.04 -27.02
C GLN A 177 -12.54 45.57 -26.60
N LYS A 178 -13.52 44.83 -27.13
CA LYS A 178 -13.60 43.38 -27.14
C LYS A 178 -12.46 42.85 -28.02
N ALA A 179 -11.68 41.91 -27.52
CA ALA A 179 -10.84 41.04 -28.34
C ALA A 179 -11.00 39.59 -27.87
N ALA A 180 -11.20 38.75 -28.89
CA ALA A 180 -11.46 37.32 -28.95
C ALA A 180 -10.93 36.44 -27.80
N VAL A 181 -11.81 35.55 -27.35
CA VAL A 181 -11.48 34.33 -26.60
C VAL A 181 -11.16 33.24 -27.62
N ASP A 182 -9.91 32.76 -27.62
CA ASP A 182 -9.56 31.47 -28.25
C ASP A 182 -9.89 30.31 -27.30
N PRO A 183 -10.25 29.12 -27.80
CA PRO A 183 -10.77 28.03 -26.99
C PRO A 183 -9.65 27.35 -26.18
N GLN A 184 -9.85 27.21 -24.88
CA GLN A 184 -9.04 26.29 -24.05
C GLN A 184 -9.23 24.85 -24.54
N PRO A 185 -8.14 24.06 -24.70
CA PRO A 185 -8.24 22.62 -24.91
C PRO A 185 -8.82 21.94 -23.67
N GLN A 186 -9.87 21.14 -23.89
CA GLN A 186 -10.47 20.29 -22.86
C GLN A 186 -9.41 19.37 -22.22
N PRO A 187 -9.33 19.27 -20.89
CA PRO A 187 -8.57 18.21 -20.25
C PRO A 187 -9.21 16.87 -20.56
N GLN A 188 -8.41 15.96 -21.13
CA GLN A 188 -8.75 14.54 -21.23
C GLN A 188 -9.10 13.99 -19.84
N PRO A 189 -10.06 13.04 -19.72
CA PRO A 189 -10.45 12.49 -18.43
C PRO A 189 -9.28 11.72 -17.80
N GLN A 190 -8.82 12.21 -16.65
CA GLN A 190 -7.99 11.42 -15.75
C GLN A 190 -8.83 10.26 -15.17
N PRO A 191 -8.29 9.03 -15.02
CA PRO A 191 -9.03 7.93 -14.42
C PRO A 191 -9.41 8.29 -12.98
N ALA A 192 -10.71 8.40 -12.71
CA ALA A 192 -11.23 8.68 -11.39
C ALA A 192 -10.77 7.62 -10.40
N ALA A 193 -10.15 8.03 -9.30
CA ALA A 193 -9.99 7.20 -8.12
C ALA A 193 -11.40 6.87 -7.60
N ILE A 194 -11.90 5.67 -7.91
CA ILE A 194 -13.21 5.21 -7.47
C ILE A 194 -13.16 5.00 -5.96
N GLY A 195 -14.03 5.71 -5.23
CA GLY A 195 -14.16 5.52 -3.80
C GLY A 195 -14.64 4.11 -3.45
N LEU A 196 -14.04 3.49 -2.44
CA LEU A 196 -14.45 2.16 -1.94
C LEU A 196 -15.95 2.04 -1.66
N GLY A 197 -16.62 3.15 -1.31
CA GLY A 197 -18.07 3.21 -1.08
C GLY A 197 -18.88 2.73 -2.28
N ALA A 198 -18.55 3.21 -3.49
CA ALA A 198 -19.26 2.80 -4.69
C ALA A 198 -19.12 1.29 -4.95
N LEU A 199 -17.96 0.68 -4.63
CA LEU A 199 -17.77 -0.77 -4.80
C LEU A 199 -18.73 -1.55 -3.92
N LEU A 200 -18.87 -1.10 -2.68
CA LEU A 200 -19.74 -1.73 -1.73
C LEU A 200 -21.22 -1.59 -2.14
N ASP A 201 -21.64 -0.43 -2.63
CA ASP A 201 -23.02 -0.21 -3.09
C ASP A 201 -23.44 -1.22 -4.17
N THR A 202 -22.51 -1.56 -5.08
CA THR A 202 -22.76 -2.57 -6.12
C THR A 202 -22.81 -3.99 -5.55
N ALA A 203 -22.04 -4.28 -4.49
CA ALA A 203 -22.01 -5.58 -3.84
C ALA A 203 -23.15 -5.78 -2.82
N GLN A 204 -23.82 -4.73 -2.34
CA GLN A 204 -24.90 -4.81 -1.34
C GLN A 204 -25.96 -5.89 -1.63
N PRO A 205 -26.48 -6.04 -2.87
CA PRO A 205 -27.50 -7.05 -3.17
C PRO A 205 -27.00 -8.50 -3.02
N TYR A 206 -25.68 -8.70 -3.09
CA TYR A 206 -25.02 -10.01 -3.01
C TYR A 206 -24.65 -10.38 -1.56
N LEU A 207 -24.59 -9.40 -0.65
CA LEU A 207 -24.27 -9.62 0.75
C LEU A 207 -25.49 -10.12 1.53
N ALA A 208 -25.20 -11.00 2.51
CA ALA A 208 -26.17 -11.40 3.52
C ALA A 208 -26.66 -10.18 4.31
N GLN A 209 -27.88 -10.24 4.84
CA GLN A 209 -28.54 -9.10 5.48
C GLN A 209 -27.70 -8.48 6.62
N GLU A 210 -26.99 -9.30 7.39
CA GLU A 210 -26.09 -8.90 8.46
C GLU A 210 -24.83 -8.16 8.00
N ASP A 211 -24.39 -8.39 6.76
CA ASP A 211 -23.20 -7.79 6.18
C ASP A 211 -23.52 -6.49 5.41
N ARG A 212 -24.80 -6.19 5.21
CA ARG A 212 -25.24 -4.99 4.49
C ARG A 212 -24.92 -3.73 5.30
N GLY A 213 -24.42 -2.71 4.60
CA GLY A 213 -23.92 -1.46 5.21
C GLY A 213 -22.57 -1.57 5.95
N ILE A 214 -21.96 -2.76 6.05
CA ILE A 214 -20.61 -2.91 6.60
C ILE A 214 -19.59 -2.52 5.53
N GLY A 215 -18.70 -1.58 5.85
CA GLY A 215 -17.60 -1.16 4.97
C GLY A 215 -16.72 -2.34 4.50
N LEU A 216 -16.26 -2.35 3.24
CA LEU A 216 -15.51 -3.46 2.64
C LEU A 216 -14.36 -4.00 3.51
N ILE A 217 -13.58 -3.11 4.13
CA ILE A 217 -12.42 -3.46 4.98
C ILE A 217 -12.83 -4.13 6.30
N ARG A 218 -14.09 -3.95 6.73
CA ARG A 218 -14.63 -4.49 7.97
C ARG A 218 -15.36 -5.83 7.79
N LEU A 219 -15.60 -6.25 6.54
CA LEU A 219 -16.19 -7.56 6.29
C LEU A 219 -15.25 -8.66 6.77
N SER A 220 -15.79 -9.68 7.41
CA SER A 220 -15.04 -10.84 7.90
C SER A 220 -15.74 -12.11 7.45
N PRO A 221 -15.02 -13.17 7.04
CA PRO A 221 -13.56 -13.29 6.92
C PRO A 221 -12.95 -12.53 5.72
N ALA A 222 -11.60 -12.54 5.58
CA ALA A 222 -10.89 -11.85 4.49
C ALA A 222 -11.32 -12.28 3.08
N SER A 223 -11.65 -13.56 2.91
CA SER A 223 -12.26 -14.13 1.69
C SER A 223 -13.55 -13.42 1.29
N LYS A 224 -14.36 -12.99 2.27
CA LYS A 224 -15.58 -12.20 2.04
C LYS A 224 -15.25 -10.81 1.51
N GLN A 225 -14.17 -10.19 1.99
CA GLN A 225 -13.67 -8.91 1.44
C GLN A 225 -13.25 -9.08 -0.02
N ASP A 226 -12.47 -10.12 -0.31
CA ASP A 226 -11.98 -10.41 -1.65
C ASP A 226 -13.14 -10.69 -2.63
N ALA A 227 -14.12 -11.51 -2.24
CA ALA A 227 -15.30 -11.79 -3.04
C ALA A 227 -16.16 -10.54 -3.27
N SER A 228 -16.38 -9.73 -2.23
CA SER A 228 -17.13 -8.47 -2.34
C SER A 228 -16.44 -7.48 -3.27
N GLN A 229 -15.11 -7.42 -3.21
CA GLN A 229 -14.31 -6.59 -4.09
C GLN A 229 -14.40 -7.06 -5.54
N LEU A 230 -14.33 -8.36 -5.80
CA LEU A 230 -14.55 -8.92 -7.13
C LEU A 230 -15.92 -8.48 -7.66
N VAL A 231 -17.00 -8.81 -6.94
CA VAL A 231 -18.38 -8.52 -7.33
C VAL A 231 -18.59 -7.04 -7.62
N GLY A 232 -18.22 -6.18 -6.67
CA GLY A 232 -18.38 -4.74 -6.83
C GLY A 232 -17.62 -4.22 -8.05
N THR A 233 -16.46 -4.77 -8.37
CA THR A 233 -15.64 -4.31 -9.49
C THR A 233 -16.14 -4.82 -10.83
N VAL A 234 -16.31 -6.14 -10.99
CA VAL A 234 -16.64 -6.75 -12.29
C VAL A 234 -18.05 -6.40 -12.77
N LEU A 235 -19.01 -6.22 -11.86
CA LEU A 235 -20.38 -5.88 -12.24
C LEU A 235 -20.51 -4.49 -12.86
N ARG A 236 -19.57 -3.59 -12.56
CA ARG A 236 -19.46 -2.27 -13.21
C ARG A 236 -18.61 -2.26 -14.46
N GLY A 237 -18.16 -3.43 -14.93
CA GLY A 237 -17.28 -3.55 -16.09
C GLY A 237 -15.89 -2.95 -15.86
N GLN A 238 -15.44 -2.88 -14.60
CA GLN A 238 -14.13 -2.36 -14.24
C GLN A 238 -13.11 -3.49 -14.07
N MET A 239 -11.84 -3.14 -14.21
CA MET A 239 -10.71 -4.04 -13.96
C MET A 239 -10.43 -4.14 -12.46
N LEU A 240 -10.15 -5.35 -11.97
CA LEU A 240 -9.72 -5.52 -10.58
C LEU A 240 -8.38 -4.82 -10.36
N PRO A 241 -8.23 -4.00 -9.30
CA PRO A 241 -6.94 -3.38 -9.03
C PRO A 241 -5.88 -4.44 -8.71
N VAL A 242 -4.76 -4.42 -9.42
CA VAL A 242 -3.67 -5.42 -9.34
C VAL A 242 -3.15 -5.61 -7.91
N GLN A 243 -3.14 -4.56 -7.10
CA GLN A 243 -2.64 -4.56 -5.73
C GLN A 243 -3.53 -5.33 -4.73
N THR A 244 -4.71 -5.78 -5.16
CA THR A 244 -5.72 -6.36 -4.28
C THR A 244 -5.54 -7.87 -4.15
N ASN A 245 -5.91 -8.44 -3.00
CA ASN A 245 -5.88 -9.89 -2.85
C ASN A 245 -6.95 -10.57 -3.72
N ALA A 246 -8.09 -9.94 -3.96
CA ALA A 246 -9.10 -10.40 -4.91
C ALA A 246 -8.50 -10.71 -6.30
N TRP A 247 -7.63 -9.85 -6.83
CA TRP A 247 -6.99 -10.05 -8.13
C TRP A 247 -6.16 -11.34 -8.16
N TYR A 248 -5.43 -11.63 -7.08
CA TYR A 248 -4.68 -12.87 -6.92
C TYR A 248 -5.59 -14.08 -6.68
N ALA A 249 -6.55 -13.96 -5.75
CA ALA A 249 -7.40 -15.03 -5.26
C ALA A 249 -8.26 -15.64 -6.40
N PHE A 250 -8.80 -14.78 -7.27
CA PHE A 250 -9.62 -15.17 -8.42
C PHE A 250 -8.81 -15.42 -9.71
N GLY A 251 -7.48 -15.48 -9.62
CA GLY A 251 -6.64 -15.97 -10.70
C GLY A 251 -6.40 -15.00 -11.86
N PHE A 252 -6.69 -13.70 -11.70
CA PHE A 252 -6.34 -12.68 -12.70
C PHE A 252 -4.83 -12.62 -12.95
N VAL A 253 -4.03 -13.07 -11.98
CA VAL A 253 -2.58 -13.27 -12.11
C VAL A 253 -2.17 -14.22 -13.23
N THR A 254 -3.07 -15.10 -13.67
CA THR A 254 -2.78 -16.04 -14.76
C THR A 254 -2.92 -15.42 -16.15
N ALA A 255 -3.58 -14.26 -16.26
CA ALA A 255 -3.76 -13.54 -17.52
C ALA A 255 -2.42 -13.01 -18.04
N LYS A 256 -2.18 -13.22 -19.33
CA LYS A 256 -0.93 -12.84 -20.00
C LYS A 256 -0.91 -11.37 -20.40
N TYR A 257 -2.06 -10.82 -20.77
CA TYR A 257 -2.23 -9.44 -21.22
C TYR A 257 -3.54 -8.86 -20.69
N ASP A 258 -3.66 -7.54 -20.74
CA ASP A 258 -4.82 -6.82 -20.18
C ASP A 258 -6.15 -7.21 -20.85
N ALA A 259 -6.12 -7.58 -22.13
CA ALA A 259 -7.31 -8.08 -22.83
C ALA A 259 -7.82 -9.43 -22.26
N GLU A 260 -6.91 -10.34 -21.90
CA GLU A 260 -7.28 -11.61 -21.27
C GLU A 260 -7.81 -11.37 -19.85
N GLU A 261 -7.22 -10.42 -19.13
CA GLU A 261 -7.67 -9.97 -17.81
C GLU A 261 -9.09 -9.37 -17.87
N GLN A 262 -9.36 -8.55 -18.89
CA GLN A 262 -10.67 -7.97 -19.15
C GLN A 262 -11.71 -9.04 -19.52
N HIS A 263 -11.32 -10.03 -20.32
CA HIS A 263 -12.19 -11.17 -20.63
C HIS A 263 -12.52 -11.98 -19.37
N LEU A 264 -11.56 -12.18 -18.46
CA LEU A 264 -11.81 -12.87 -17.19
C LEU A 264 -12.75 -12.06 -16.29
N ALA A 265 -12.60 -10.73 -16.23
CA ALA A 265 -13.53 -9.85 -15.51
C ALA A 265 -14.95 -9.98 -16.09
N GLY A 266 -15.08 -9.97 -17.41
CA GLY A 266 -16.34 -10.19 -18.11
C GLY A 266 -16.95 -11.56 -17.80
N PHE A 267 -16.14 -12.62 -17.80
CA PHE A 267 -16.56 -13.98 -17.46
C PHE A 267 -17.16 -14.05 -16.04
N TYR A 268 -16.48 -13.49 -15.04
CA TYR A 268 -17.02 -13.41 -13.67
C TYR A 268 -18.29 -12.57 -13.60
N ALA A 269 -18.37 -11.45 -14.33
CA ALA A 269 -19.55 -10.60 -14.35
C ALA A 269 -20.78 -11.31 -14.94
N VAL A 270 -20.60 -12.11 -16.01
CA VAL A 270 -21.69 -12.88 -16.63
C VAL A 270 -22.18 -13.96 -15.67
N LEU A 271 -21.26 -14.72 -15.05
CA LEU A 271 -21.59 -15.72 -14.02
C LEU A 271 -22.44 -15.13 -12.89
N LEU A 272 -22.11 -13.92 -12.42
CA LEU A 272 -22.82 -13.23 -11.34
C LEU A 272 -24.17 -12.64 -11.77
N LYS A 273 -24.32 -12.24 -13.04
CA LYS A 273 -25.55 -11.63 -13.58
C LYS A 273 -26.59 -12.66 -13.99
N GLU A 274 -26.16 -13.84 -14.45
CA GLU A 274 -27.07 -14.93 -14.84
C GLU A 274 -27.64 -15.68 -13.63
N ALA A 275 -27.08 -15.48 -12.44
CA ALA A 275 -27.61 -16.07 -11.22
C ALA A 275 -28.98 -15.48 -10.85
N GLN A 276 -29.97 -16.34 -10.66
CA GLN A 276 -31.33 -15.93 -10.25
C GLN A 276 -31.37 -15.28 -8.87
N ASN A 277 -30.49 -15.71 -7.96
CA ASN A 277 -30.40 -15.19 -6.61
C ASN A 277 -28.96 -14.66 -6.36
N PRO A 278 -28.78 -13.32 -6.27
CA PRO A 278 -27.49 -12.68 -6.02
C PRO A 278 -26.79 -13.16 -4.74
N GLU A 279 -27.54 -13.28 -3.63
CA GLU A 279 -26.98 -13.71 -2.35
C GLU A 279 -26.54 -15.18 -2.39
N ALA A 280 -27.31 -16.03 -3.08
CA ALA A 280 -26.98 -17.44 -3.23
C ALA A 280 -25.69 -17.65 -4.04
N ILE A 281 -25.55 -16.97 -5.19
CA ILE A 281 -24.32 -17.10 -6.01
C ILE A 281 -23.11 -16.51 -5.29
N PHE A 282 -23.29 -15.45 -4.50
CA PHE A 282 -22.22 -14.89 -3.69
C PHE A 282 -21.72 -15.89 -2.65
N ARG A 283 -22.63 -16.54 -1.93
CA ARG A 283 -22.30 -17.57 -0.95
C ARG A 283 -21.63 -18.78 -1.59
N GLU A 284 -22.11 -19.22 -2.74
CA GLU A 284 -21.47 -20.30 -3.51
C GLU A 284 -20.05 -19.92 -3.94
N LEU A 285 -19.86 -18.70 -4.45
CA LEU A 285 -18.55 -18.18 -4.84
C LEU A 285 -17.59 -18.10 -3.65
N LEU A 286 -18.06 -17.59 -2.52
CA LEU A 286 -17.29 -17.48 -1.28
C LEU A 286 -16.87 -18.86 -0.77
N CYS A 287 -17.82 -19.80 -0.68
CA CYS A 287 -17.55 -21.18 -0.28
C CYS A 287 -16.57 -21.85 -1.25
N ALA A 288 -16.72 -21.64 -2.55
CA ALA A 288 -15.83 -22.20 -3.56
C ALA A 288 -14.42 -21.61 -3.47
N LEU A 289 -14.28 -20.33 -3.12
CA LEU A 289 -12.99 -19.70 -2.86
C LEU A 289 -12.31 -20.30 -1.62
N GLU A 290 -13.04 -20.42 -0.51
CA GLU A 290 -12.50 -20.90 0.78
C GLU A 290 -12.13 -22.39 0.74
N THR A 291 -12.90 -23.20 0.00
CA THR A 291 -12.69 -24.64 -0.15
C THR A 291 -11.86 -25.02 -1.37
N ASN A 292 -11.35 -24.05 -2.13
CA ASN A 292 -10.56 -24.27 -3.35
C ASN A 292 -11.31 -25.11 -4.41
N THR A 293 -12.62 -24.86 -4.57
CA THR A 293 -13.52 -25.55 -5.51
C THR A 293 -14.12 -24.61 -6.58
N LEU A 294 -13.50 -23.45 -6.84
CA LEU A 294 -13.95 -22.50 -7.89
C LEU A 294 -14.11 -23.15 -9.28
N VAL A 295 -13.22 -24.08 -9.63
CA VAL A 295 -13.35 -24.82 -10.90
C VAL A 295 -14.61 -25.67 -10.94
N SER A 296 -14.93 -26.36 -9.84
CA SER A 296 -16.17 -27.14 -9.71
C SER A 296 -17.39 -26.25 -9.79
N LEU A 297 -17.36 -25.05 -9.20
CA LEU A 297 -18.43 -24.06 -9.32
C LEU A 297 -18.66 -23.67 -10.78
N PHE A 298 -17.60 -23.40 -11.54
CA PHE A 298 -17.73 -23.10 -12.98
C PHE A 298 -18.35 -24.26 -13.74
N ASP A 299 -17.95 -25.50 -13.44
CA ASP A 299 -18.51 -26.69 -14.08
C ASP A 299 -20.00 -26.88 -13.76
N ILE A 300 -20.40 -26.72 -12.48
CA ILE A 300 -21.80 -26.80 -12.03
C ILE A 300 -22.66 -25.74 -12.71
N LYS A 301 -22.12 -24.53 -12.91
CA LYS A 301 -22.80 -23.43 -13.59
C LYS A 301 -22.71 -23.50 -15.12
N GLN A 302 -22.13 -24.57 -15.68
CA GLN A 302 -21.99 -24.81 -17.13
C GLN A 302 -21.02 -23.85 -17.85
N TYR A 303 -20.05 -23.29 -17.12
CA TYR A 303 -19.01 -22.40 -17.64
C TYR A 303 -17.68 -23.11 -17.96
N ASN A 304 -17.70 -24.43 -18.16
CA ASN A 304 -16.50 -25.26 -18.40
C ASN A 304 -15.58 -24.80 -19.55
N HIS A 305 -16.10 -24.02 -20.50
CA HIS A 305 -15.38 -23.41 -21.62
C HIS A 305 -14.28 -22.42 -21.17
N PHE A 306 -14.29 -21.98 -19.91
CA PHE A 306 -13.23 -21.16 -19.33
C PHE A 306 -11.84 -21.78 -19.51
N ARG A 307 -11.72 -23.12 -19.56
CA ARG A 307 -10.44 -23.83 -19.78
C ARG A 307 -9.81 -23.52 -21.13
N LYS A 308 -10.64 -23.25 -22.14
CA LYS A 308 -10.17 -22.85 -23.48
C LYS A 308 -9.79 -21.37 -23.52
N LEU A 309 -10.54 -20.53 -22.80
CA LEU A 309 -10.31 -19.09 -22.75
C LEU A 309 -9.09 -18.72 -21.90
N PHE A 310 -8.87 -19.43 -20.80
CA PHE A 310 -7.84 -19.17 -19.80
C PHE A 310 -7.07 -20.46 -19.44
N PRO A 311 -6.14 -20.92 -20.28
CA PRO A 311 -5.51 -22.25 -20.14
C PRO A 311 -4.75 -22.48 -18.83
N ARG A 312 -4.31 -21.40 -18.17
CA ARG A 312 -3.55 -21.46 -16.90
C ARG A 312 -4.43 -21.35 -15.66
N LEU A 313 -5.68 -20.93 -15.83
CA LEU A 313 -6.58 -20.60 -14.72
C LEU A 313 -6.98 -21.84 -13.94
N GLU A 314 -7.28 -22.95 -14.62
CA GLU A 314 -7.68 -24.20 -13.95
C GLU A 314 -6.60 -24.71 -13.00
N LYS A 315 -5.34 -24.80 -13.47
CA LYS A 315 -4.22 -25.24 -12.64
C LYS A 315 -4.09 -24.35 -11.42
N PHE A 316 -4.13 -23.03 -11.60
CA PHE A 316 -4.01 -22.07 -10.51
C PHE A 316 -5.14 -22.18 -9.48
N LEU A 317 -6.39 -22.27 -9.92
CA LEU A 317 -7.56 -22.35 -9.04
C LEU A 317 -7.73 -23.71 -8.37
N LYS A 318 -7.16 -24.80 -8.93
CA LYS A 318 -7.11 -26.11 -8.28
C LYS A 318 -5.98 -26.21 -7.26
N THR A 319 -4.94 -25.40 -7.35
CA THR A 319 -3.84 -25.41 -6.37
C THR A 319 -4.26 -24.67 -5.10
N PRO A 320 -4.29 -25.35 -3.93
CA PRO A 320 -4.55 -24.72 -2.65
C PRO A 320 -3.58 -23.56 -2.40
N HIS A 321 -4.02 -22.53 -1.65
CA HIS A 321 -3.24 -21.31 -1.44
C HIS A 321 -1.79 -21.60 -0.97
N GLU A 322 -1.63 -22.50 -0.01
CA GLU A 322 -0.33 -22.86 0.58
C GLU A 322 0.64 -23.54 -0.40
N GLU A 323 0.11 -24.13 -1.47
CA GLU A 323 0.88 -24.82 -2.51
C GLU A 323 1.08 -23.94 -3.76
N ARG A 324 0.50 -22.73 -3.79
CA ARG A 324 0.65 -21.83 -4.93
C ARG A 324 2.08 -21.33 -5.02
N SER A 325 2.61 -21.36 -6.23
CA SER A 325 3.93 -20.82 -6.51
C SER A 325 3.99 -19.31 -6.24
N THR A 326 5.00 -18.86 -5.51
CA THR A 326 5.24 -17.43 -5.25
C THR A 326 5.60 -16.63 -6.50
N VAL A 327 5.83 -17.30 -7.64
CA VAL A 327 5.99 -16.63 -8.94
C VAL A 327 4.75 -15.84 -9.33
N TRP A 328 3.57 -16.27 -8.91
CA TRP A 328 2.33 -15.53 -9.15
C TRP A 328 2.30 -14.24 -8.32
N ARG A 329 2.72 -14.29 -7.05
CA ARG A 329 2.93 -13.08 -6.23
C ARG A 329 3.98 -12.14 -6.83
N LEU A 330 5.04 -12.70 -7.42
CA LEU A 330 6.05 -11.93 -8.13
C LEU A 330 5.45 -11.22 -9.35
N GLN A 331 4.64 -11.92 -10.14
CA GLN A 331 3.96 -11.33 -11.31
C GLN A 331 3.01 -10.21 -10.89
N GLN A 332 2.23 -10.41 -9.81
CA GLN A 332 1.39 -9.37 -9.22
C GLN A 332 2.23 -8.13 -8.84
N PHE A 333 3.31 -8.35 -8.09
CA PHE A 333 4.19 -7.27 -7.65
C PHE A 333 4.83 -6.51 -8.81
N ILE A 334 5.26 -7.21 -9.88
CA ILE A 334 5.82 -6.59 -11.09
C ILE A 334 4.78 -5.73 -11.81
N LYS A 335 3.53 -6.21 -11.95
CA LYS A 335 2.44 -5.44 -12.58
C LYS A 335 2.07 -4.19 -11.78
N ASP A 336 2.21 -4.21 -10.46
CA ASP A 336 2.05 -3.02 -9.62
C ASP A 336 3.29 -2.11 -9.70
N VAL A 337 3.40 -1.31 -10.77
CA VAL A 337 4.59 -0.54 -11.13
C VAL A 337 5.06 0.40 -10.01
N TYR A 338 4.14 0.98 -9.24
CA TYR A 338 4.45 2.01 -8.24
C TYR A 338 4.84 1.43 -6.88
N ASN A 339 4.41 0.20 -6.60
CA ASN A 339 4.72 -0.49 -5.36
C ASN A 339 6.17 -0.96 -5.33
N THR A 340 6.88 -0.55 -4.28
CA THR A 340 8.28 -0.90 -4.04
C THR A 340 8.47 -1.62 -2.71
N GLU A 341 7.38 -2.10 -2.11
CA GLU A 341 7.34 -2.87 -0.88
C GLU A 341 7.04 -4.33 -1.23
N PRO A 342 8.09 -5.16 -1.41
CA PRO A 342 7.91 -6.55 -1.79
C PRO A 342 7.26 -7.35 -0.64
N PRO A 343 6.24 -8.17 -0.90
CA PRO A 343 5.71 -9.12 0.08
C PRO A 343 6.80 -10.01 0.67
N ALA A 344 6.62 -10.45 1.92
CA ALA A 344 7.60 -11.25 2.64
C ALA A 344 8.01 -12.54 1.89
N CYS A 345 7.08 -13.18 1.17
CA CYS A 345 7.39 -14.34 0.35
C CYS A 345 8.37 -14.01 -0.81
N LEU A 346 8.29 -12.81 -1.39
CA LEU A 346 9.22 -12.37 -2.43
C LEU A 346 10.58 -11.96 -1.87
N GLN A 347 10.60 -11.42 -0.65
CA GLN A 347 11.84 -11.13 0.06
C GLN A 347 12.66 -12.40 0.31
N ARG A 348 11.99 -13.50 0.69
CA ARG A 348 12.57 -14.84 0.87
C ARG A 348 13.01 -15.48 -0.45
N ASP A 349 12.12 -15.51 -1.44
CA ASP A 349 12.25 -16.37 -2.63
C ASP A 349 13.02 -15.74 -3.79
N TYR A 350 12.91 -14.42 -3.93
CA TYR A 350 13.39 -13.69 -5.11
C TYR A 350 14.40 -12.60 -4.74
N GLY A 351 15.05 -12.71 -3.59
CA GLY A 351 16.18 -11.87 -3.20
C GLY A 351 15.88 -10.40 -2.92
N PHE A 352 14.59 -10.02 -2.88
CA PHE A 352 14.17 -8.67 -2.53
C PHE A 352 14.62 -8.23 -1.13
N LYS A 353 14.89 -9.19 -0.21
CA LYS A 353 15.46 -8.87 1.11
C LYS A 353 16.85 -8.22 1.05
N TYR A 354 17.57 -8.40 -0.05
CA TYR A 354 18.91 -7.82 -0.25
C TYR A 354 18.88 -6.44 -0.92
N CYS A 355 17.68 -5.94 -1.26
CA CYS A 355 17.49 -4.58 -1.74
C CYS A 355 17.58 -3.61 -0.55
N LYS A 356 18.53 -2.69 -0.61
CA LYS A 356 18.72 -1.59 0.34
C LYS A 356 18.02 -0.32 -0.10
N GLN A 357 17.80 -0.16 -1.41
CA GLN A 357 17.22 1.03 -2.00
C GLN A 357 16.10 0.69 -2.99
N ARG A 358 15.22 1.68 -3.25
CA ARG A 358 14.07 1.54 -4.16
C ARG A 358 14.51 1.19 -5.58
N GLU A 359 15.65 1.73 -6.00
CA GLU A 359 16.26 1.52 -7.31
C GLU A 359 16.63 0.05 -7.52
N GLU A 360 17.07 -0.64 -6.46
CA GLU A 360 17.38 -2.06 -6.51
C GLU A 360 16.12 -2.92 -6.63
N VAL A 361 15.04 -2.52 -5.94
CA VAL A 361 13.73 -3.16 -6.10
C VAL A 361 13.24 -3.01 -7.55
N MET A 362 13.33 -1.81 -8.12
CA MET A 362 12.93 -1.56 -9.51
C MET A 362 13.79 -2.33 -10.51
N LEU A 363 15.10 -2.38 -10.30
CA LEU A 363 16.02 -3.20 -11.10
C LEU A 363 15.63 -4.67 -11.06
N LEU A 364 15.33 -5.19 -9.87
CA LEU A 364 15.00 -6.59 -9.68
C LEU A 364 13.63 -6.94 -10.30
N LYS A 365 12.64 -6.03 -10.21
CA LYS A 365 11.37 -6.12 -10.94
C LYS A 365 11.59 -6.16 -12.46
N ASP A 366 12.50 -5.35 -12.99
CA ASP A 366 12.84 -5.36 -14.42
C ASP A 366 13.51 -6.67 -14.85
N ILE A 367 14.49 -7.17 -14.08
CA ILE A 367 15.13 -8.47 -14.32
C ILE A 367 14.07 -9.57 -14.37
N TYR A 368 13.21 -9.65 -13.36
CA TYR A 368 12.19 -10.68 -13.29
C TYR A 368 11.08 -10.52 -14.32
N SER A 369 10.73 -9.29 -14.71
CA SER A 369 9.81 -9.02 -15.84
C SER A 369 10.37 -9.60 -17.14
N ARG A 370 11.67 -9.38 -17.42
CA ARG A 370 12.36 -9.97 -18.58
C ARG A 370 12.43 -11.49 -18.50
N MET A 371 12.72 -12.05 -17.32
CA MET A 371 12.73 -13.50 -17.11
C MET A 371 11.34 -14.12 -17.33
N LEU A 372 10.29 -13.55 -16.75
CA LEU A 372 8.91 -14.03 -16.94
C LEU A 372 8.48 -14.01 -18.41
N LYS A 373 8.89 -12.98 -19.16
CA LYS A 373 8.59 -12.86 -20.59
C LYS A 373 9.27 -13.95 -21.43
N LYS A 374 10.50 -14.36 -21.08
CA LYS A 374 11.27 -15.38 -21.82
C LYS A 374 10.96 -16.81 -21.39
N LEU A 375 10.94 -17.06 -20.08
CA LEU A 375 10.84 -18.39 -19.48
C LEU A 375 9.40 -18.83 -19.20
N GLY A 376 8.53 -17.85 -18.89
CA GLY A 376 7.24 -18.10 -18.27
C GLY A 376 7.33 -18.37 -16.75
N PRO A 377 6.16 -18.41 -16.06
CA PRO A 377 6.08 -18.50 -14.61
C PRO A 377 6.60 -19.84 -14.07
N ASP A 378 6.24 -20.97 -14.68
CA ASP A 378 6.66 -22.29 -14.20
C ASP A 378 8.19 -22.41 -14.18
N ASN A 379 8.88 -22.04 -15.27
CA ASN A 379 10.34 -22.15 -15.35
C ASN A 379 11.07 -21.21 -14.40
N LEU A 380 10.55 -19.99 -14.19
CA LEU A 380 11.11 -19.06 -13.21
C LEU A 380 10.94 -19.58 -11.78
N HIS A 381 9.81 -20.21 -11.46
CA HIS A 381 9.61 -20.89 -10.17
C HIS A 381 10.63 -22.01 -9.96
N HIS A 382 10.87 -22.86 -10.96
CA HIS A 382 11.90 -23.91 -10.85
C HIS A 382 13.30 -23.34 -10.64
N ALA A 383 13.65 -22.23 -11.30
CA ALA A 383 14.92 -21.54 -11.07
C ALA A 383 15.02 -20.99 -9.63
N CYS A 384 13.92 -20.45 -9.09
CA CYS A 384 13.83 -20.02 -7.70
C CYS A 384 14.06 -21.18 -6.73
N VAL A 385 13.31 -22.28 -6.87
CA VAL A 385 13.39 -23.43 -5.96
C VAL A 385 14.76 -24.10 -6.00
N ARG A 386 15.45 -24.07 -7.15
CA ARG A 386 16.80 -24.61 -7.31
C ARG A 386 17.93 -23.64 -6.92
N GLY A 387 17.62 -22.41 -6.51
CA GLY A 387 18.63 -21.40 -6.18
C GLY A 387 19.45 -20.93 -7.40
N GLU A 388 18.93 -21.13 -8.61
CA GLU A 388 19.64 -20.89 -9.88
C GLU A 388 19.25 -19.56 -10.55
N LEU A 389 18.55 -18.66 -9.87
CA LEU A 389 18.00 -17.42 -10.44
C LEU A 389 19.02 -16.61 -11.24
N PHE A 390 20.24 -16.43 -10.72
CA PHE A 390 21.32 -15.73 -11.42
C PHE A 390 21.76 -16.47 -12.69
N LYS A 391 22.05 -17.76 -12.57
CA LYS A 391 22.51 -18.62 -13.67
C LYS A 391 21.47 -18.63 -14.79
N THR A 392 20.20 -18.80 -14.44
CA THR A 392 19.09 -18.78 -15.41
C THR A 392 18.96 -17.42 -16.07
N ALA A 393 19.09 -16.30 -15.33
CA ALA A 393 19.05 -14.97 -15.94
C ALA A 393 20.16 -14.77 -17.00
N ILE A 394 21.39 -15.17 -16.69
CA ILE A 394 22.52 -15.10 -17.63
C ILE A 394 22.31 -16.01 -18.85
N GLN A 395 21.82 -17.24 -18.65
CA GLN A 395 21.50 -18.17 -19.74
C GLN A 395 20.44 -17.61 -20.71
N GLU A 396 19.47 -16.87 -20.18
CA GLU A 396 18.46 -16.17 -20.96
C GLU A 396 18.97 -14.85 -21.56
N GLY A 397 20.26 -14.55 -21.48
CA GLY A 397 20.86 -13.33 -22.02
C GLY A 397 20.43 -12.05 -21.29
N ILE A 398 20.03 -12.15 -20.02
CA ILE A 398 19.70 -10.99 -19.18
C ILE A 398 20.97 -10.57 -18.46
N ALA A 399 21.59 -9.49 -18.91
CA ALA A 399 22.78 -8.95 -18.28
C ALA A 399 22.47 -8.44 -16.86
N ILE A 400 23.20 -8.97 -15.88
CA ILE A 400 23.18 -8.53 -14.48
C ILE A 400 24.61 -8.13 -14.13
N GLU A 401 24.81 -6.87 -13.72
CA GLU A 401 26.15 -6.43 -13.32
C GLU A 401 26.63 -7.24 -12.10
N PRO A 402 27.93 -7.59 -12.01
CA PRO A 402 28.46 -8.40 -10.92
C PRO A 402 28.13 -7.86 -9.51
N LYS A 403 28.06 -6.53 -9.36
CA LYS A 403 27.70 -5.87 -8.09
C LYS A 403 26.28 -6.19 -7.60
N TYR A 404 25.40 -6.65 -8.50
CA TYR A 404 24.01 -7.03 -8.21
C TYR A 404 23.83 -8.55 -8.03
N TYR A 405 24.89 -9.36 -8.11
CA TYR A 405 24.83 -10.81 -7.87
C TYR A 405 24.13 -11.19 -6.55
N ARG A 406 24.31 -10.39 -5.50
CA ARG A 406 23.63 -10.61 -4.21
C ARG A 406 22.10 -10.50 -4.29
N LEU A 407 21.55 -9.72 -5.22
CA LEU A 407 20.10 -9.48 -5.35
C LEU A 407 19.37 -10.70 -5.90
N THR A 408 20.08 -11.60 -6.56
CA THR A 408 19.52 -12.84 -7.12
C THR A 408 19.69 -14.05 -6.19
N LYS A 409 20.17 -13.84 -4.96
CA LYS A 409 20.24 -14.89 -3.94
C LYS A 409 18.90 -15.04 -3.23
N ASN A 410 18.59 -16.25 -2.79
CA ASN A 410 17.40 -16.56 -2.01
C ASN A 410 17.74 -17.57 -0.91
N ASP A 411 16.74 -17.93 -0.10
CA ASP A 411 16.89 -18.92 0.97
C ASP A 411 16.85 -20.37 0.45
N TYR A 412 17.55 -20.62 -0.67
CA TYR A 412 17.75 -21.94 -1.23
C TYR A 412 18.27 -22.88 -0.13
N THR A 413 17.70 -24.10 -0.07
CA THR A 413 17.71 -25.09 1.04
C THR A 413 16.53 -25.04 2.01
N SER A 414 15.76 -23.94 2.05
CA SER A 414 14.50 -23.93 2.81
C SER A 414 13.45 -24.83 2.15
N PRO A 415 12.78 -25.74 2.90
CA PRO A 415 11.74 -26.61 2.35
C PRO A 415 10.49 -25.84 1.91
N PHE A 416 10.36 -24.56 2.30
CA PHE A 416 9.20 -23.72 1.98
C PHE A 416 9.45 -22.74 0.84
N ILE A 417 10.63 -22.78 0.22
CA ILE A 417 10.99 -21.84 -0.85
C ILE A 417 10.08 -22.02 -2.08
N GLY A 418 9.67 -20.89 -2.66
CA GLY A 418 8.87 -20.89 -3.88
C GLY A 418 7.36 -21.11 -3.68
N TYR A 419 6.88 -21.29 -2.44
CA TYR A 419 5.47 -21.55 -2.13
C TYR A 419 4.86 -20.50 -1.17
N ASP A 420 3.63 -20.06 -1.47
CA ASP A 420 2.90 -19.00 -0.76
C ASP A 420 2.18 -19.58 0.49
N ASN A 421 2.97 -20.13 1.42
CA ASN A 421 2.45 -20.71 2.66
C ASN A 421 2.85 -19.91 3.91
N ASN A 422 1.94 -19.94 4.89
CA ASN A 422 2.16 -19.32 6.19
C ASN A 422 3.36 -19.95 6.93
N LYS A 423 3.50 -21.28 6.88
CA LYS A 423 4.63 -22.00 7.52
C LYS A 423 5.99 -21.47 7.10
N GLY A 424 6.16 -21.19 5.81
CA GLY A 424 7.39 -20.66 5.25
C GLY A 424 7.59 -19.18 5.51
N LEU A 425 6.51 -18.41 5.68
CA LEU A 425 6.57 -17.03 6.14
C LEU A 425 6.93 -16.97 7.63
N ASP A 426 6.36 -17.84 8.45
CA ASP A 426 6.65 -17.94 9.88
C ASP A 426 8.07 -18.45 10.12
N ALA A 427 8.55 -19.41 9.33
CA ALA A 427 9.94 -19.85 9.34
C ALA A 427 10.90 -18.73 8.89
N TYR A 428 10.52 -17.95 7.87
CA TYR A 428 11.29 -16.79 7.43
C TYR A 428 11.30 -15.66 8.48
N ARG A 429 10.19 -15.47 9.20
CA ARG A 429 10.05 -14.55 10.33
C ARG A 429 10.61 -15.13 11.65
N GLY A 430 11.04 -16.39 11.65
CA GLY A 430 11.30 -17.19 12.83
C GLY A 430 12.53 -16.76 13.63
N THR A 431 12.25 -16.32 14.87
CA THR A 431 13.15 -16.06 16.01
C THR A 431 14.41 -15.25 15.72
N LEU A 432 14.34 -13.94 16.00
CA LEU A 432 15.48 -13.00 16.12
C LEU A 432 16.57 -13.46 17.12
N PHE A 433 16.37 -14.57 17.82
CA PHE A 433 17.33 -15.22 18.73
C PHE A 433 17.38 -16.73 18.49
N LYS A 434 18.15 -17.18 17.51
CA LYS A 434 18.88 -18.45 17.63
C LYS A 434 20.29 -18.25 17.11
N GLY A 435 21.24 -18.38 18.04
CA GLY A 435 22.65 -18.44 17.73
C GLY A 435 22.92 -19.56 16.73
N SER A 436 23.91 -19.31 15.87
CA SER A 436 24.55 -20.26 14.97
C SER A 436 24.39 -21.71 15.43
N LEU A 437 23.62 -22.51 14.70
CA LEU A 437 23.86 -23.94 14.64
C LEU A 437 25.26 -24.11 14.07
N LYS A 438 26.23 -24.35 14.96
CA LYS A 438 27.53 -24.89 14.55
C LYS A 438 27.27 -26.32 14.06
N LEU A 439 27.68 -26.57 12.82
CA LEU A 439 27.92 -27.91 12.29
C LEU A 439 28.94 -28.65 13.15
#